data_AF-A0A0F9CHL0-F1
#
_entry.id   AF-A0A0F9CHL0-F1
#
_cell.length_a   1.000
_cell.length_b   1.000
_cell.length_c   1.000
_cell.angle_alpha   90.00
_cell.angle_beta   90.00
_cell.angle_gamma   90.00
#
_symmetry.space_group_name_H-M   'P 1'
#
loop_
_entity.id
_entity.type
_entity.pdbx_description
1 polymer ?
#
loop_
_entity_poly.entity_id
_entity_poly.type
_entity_poly.pdbx_seq_one_letter_code
_entity_poly.pdbx_strand_id
1 'polypeptide(L)'
;FIPIIPFLEDSENNMEDVIRKSKEAGADFLLFSPGLSMRDSQAEFFLKKLKDSKHSKIIKPLLNLYKGQMQPPSDYVKTLHLKLLSLCQKYDLAVRINVQILLEKKWPKIP
;
A
#
# COMPACT_ATOMS: atom_id res chain seq x y z
N PHE A 1 -2.62 2.22 -3.85
CA PHE A 1 -2.60 0.91 -3.20
C PHE A 1 -2.42 1.12 -1.70
N ILE A 2 -3.45 0.79 -0.92
CA ILE A 2 -3.56 1.06 0.52
C ILE A 2 -4.38 -0.09 1.11
N PRO A 3 -3.90 -0.81 2.14
CA PRO A 3 -2.55 -0.73 2.73
C PRO A 3 -1.44 -1.29 1.81
N ILE A 4 -0.18 -1.18 2.25
CA ILE A 4 0.92 -2.01 1.74
C ILE A 4 1.29 -2.99 2.84
N ILE A 5 0.94 -4.26 2.67
CA ILE A 5 1.12 -5.25 3.73
C ILE A 5 2.61 -5.62 3.86
N PRO A 6 3.24 -5.42 5.03
CA PRO A 6 4.65 -5.76 5.23
C PRO A 6 4.94 -7.23 4.96
N PHE A 7 6.06 -7.51 4.33
CA PHE A 7 6.54 -8.83 3.90
C PHE A 7 5.71 -9.53 2.81
N LEU A 8 4.62 -8.92 2.33
CA LEU A 8 3.84 -9.41 1.17
C LEU A 8 3.97 -8.49 -0.02
N GLU A 9 3.80 -7.19 0.20
CA GLU A 9 3.61 -6.21 -0.88
C GLU A 9 4.72 -5.15 -0.91
N ASP A 10 5.59 -5.14 0.10
CA ASP A 10 6.63 -4.12 0.33
C ASP A 10 7.99 -4.46 -0.31
N SER A 11 8.05 -5.49 -1.15
CA SER A 11 9.22 -5.74 -1.99
C SER A 11 9.32 -4.71 -3.11
N GLU A 12 10.55 -4.34 -3.48
CA GLU A 12 10.81 -3.34 -4.53
C GLU A 12 10.17 -3.72 -5.86
N ASN A 13 10.33 -4.99 -6.28
CA ASN A 13 9.73 -5.53 -7.49
C ASN A 13 8.20 -5.42 -7.47
N ASN A 14 7.55 -5.75 -6.35
CA ASN A 14 6.10 -5.67 -6.26
C ASN A 14 5.60 -4.23 -6.31
N MET A 15 6.25 -3.32 -5.59
CA MET A 15 5.90 -1.89 -5.61
C MET A 15 6.06 -1.29 -7.01
N GLU A 16 7.16 -1.60 -7.69
CA GLU A 16 7.41 -1.17 -9.07
C GLU A 16 6.39 -1.75 -10.04
N ASP A 17 6.07 -3.04 -9.95
CA ASP A 17 5.10 -3.69 -10.81
C ASP A 17 3.70 -3.08 -10.67
N VAL A 18 3.25 -2.80 -9.44
CA VAL A 18 1.95 -2.14 -9.21
C VAL A 18 1.92 -0.75 -9.82
N ILE A 19 2.98 0.05 -9.63
CA ILE A 19 3.09 1.42 -10.16
C ILE A 19 3.11 1.39 -11.70
N ARG A 20 3.97 0.56 -12.29
CA ARG A 20 4.09 0.40 -13.74
C ARG A 20 2.76 -0.03 -14.36
N LYS A 21 2.14 -1.09 -13.84
CA LYS A 21 0.84 -1.58 -14.33
C LYS A 21 -0.28 -0.55 -14.17
N SER A 22 -0.24 0.26 -13.11
CA SER A 22 -1.21 1.35 -12.92
C SER A 22 -1.06 2.41 -14.02
N LYS A 23 0.17 2.80 -14.37
CA LYS A 23 0.42 3.71 -15.50
C LYS A 23 0.00 3.10 -16.84
N GLU A 24 0.33 1.84 -17.08
CA GLU A 24 -0.08 1.09 -18.28
C GLU A 24 -1.61 1.02 -18.43
N ALA A 25 -2.34 0.96 -17.31
CA ALA A 25 -3.80 0.99 -17.28
C ALA A 25 -4.41 2.40 -17.42
N GLY A 26 -3.59 3.44 -17.57
CA GLY A 26 -4.05 4.83 -17.74
C GLY A 26 -4.39 5.56 -16.44
N ALA A 27 -3.81 5.17 -15.31
CA ALA A 27 -3.97 5.93 -14.07
C ALA A 27 -3.34 7.32 -14.18
N ASP A 28 -4.07 8.35 -13.73
CA ASP A 28 -3.57 9.73 -13.68
C ASP A 28 -2.76 10.02 -12.41
N PHE A 29 -3.12 9.35 -11.30
CA PHE A 29 -2.47 9.49 -10.01
C PHE A 29 -2.50 8.16 -9.25
N LEU A 30 -1.64 8.05 -8.24
CA LEU A 30 -1.55 6.88 -7.38
C LEU A 30 -1.36 7.31 -5.92
N LEU A 31 -2.31 6.95 -5.07
CA LEU A 31 -2.23 7.15 -3.62
C LEU A 31 -1.70 5.88 -2.95
N PHE A 32 -0.86 6.04 -1.94
CA PHE A 32 -0.27 4.92 -1.21
C PHE A 32 -0.08 5.24 0.27
N SER A 33 -0.04 4.18 1.08
CA SER A 33 0.11 4.26 2.53
C SER A 33 0.89 3.01 3.00
N PRO A 34 2.21 3.12 3.19
CA PRO A 34 3.04 1.99 3.58
C PRO A 34 2.70 1.45 4.97
N GLY A 35 2.59 0.13 5.06
CA GLY A 35 2.16 -0.56 6.26
C GLY A 35 0.64 -0.74 6.35
N LEU A 36 0.21 -1.29 7.49
CA LEU A 36 -1.19 -1.53 7.81
C LEU A 36 -1.43 -1.19 9.27
N SER A 37 -2.61 -0.68 9.63
CA SER A 37 -2.92 -0.40 11.03
C SER A 37 -3.39 -1.68 11.74
N MET A 38 -2.64 -2.14 12.73
CA MET A 38 -2.97 -3.29 13.58
C MET A 38 -3.98 -2.89 14.66
N ARG A 39 -5.22 -2.65 14.25
CA ARG A 39 -6.29 -2.13 15.14
C ARG A 39 -7.28 -3.21 15.57
N ASP A 40 -7.35 -3.44 16.89
CA ASP A 40 -8.41 -4.19 17.59
C ASP A 40 -8.80 -5.51 16.90
N SER A 41 -10.10 -5.81 16.84
CA SER A 41 -10.65 -7.04 16.25
C SER A 41 -10.35 -7.21 14.76
N GLN A 42 -10.07 -6.13 14.02
CA GLN A 42 -9.67 -6.22 12.61
C GLN A 42 -8.28 -6.85 12.47
N ALA A 43 -7.36 -6.51 13.37
CA ALA A 43 -6.03 -7.12 13.40
C ALA A 43 -6.12 -8.61 13.74
N GLU A 44 -6.93 -8.99 14.72
CA GLU A 44 -7.15 -10.40 15.09
C GLU A 44 -7.73 -11.20 13.92
N PHE A 45 -8.77 -10.66 13.27
CA PHE A 45 -9.38 -11.28 12.11
C PHE A 45 -8.38 -11.45 10.96
N PHE A 46 -7.60 -10.41 10.66
CA PHE A 46 -6.57 -10.45 9.63
C PHE A 46 -5.51 -11.51 9.94
N LEU A 47 -4.95 -11.52 11.16
CA LEU A 47 -3.94 -12.50 11.58
C LEU A 47 -4.47 -13.93 11.54
N LYS A 48 -5.74 -14.16 11.92
CA LYS A 48 -6.38 -15.46 11.82
C LYS A 48 -6.46 -15.92 10.36
N LYS A 49 -6.95 -15.07 9.46
CA LYS A 49 -7.02 -15.39 8.02
C LYS A 49 -5.63 -15.60 7.41
N LEU A 50 -4.65 -14.82 7.84
CA LEU A 50 -3.27 -14.96 7.39
C LEU A 50 -2.68 -16.31 7.85
N LYS A 51 -3.01 -16.77 9.06
CA LYS A 51 -2.57 -18.06 9.62
C LYS A 51 -3.12 -19.24 8.83
N ASP A 52 -4.36 -19.14 8.40
CA ASP A 52 -5.04 -20.17 7.60
C ASP A 52 -4.67 -20.12 6.11
N SER A 53 -3.79 -19.18 5.71
CA SER A 53 -3.38 -18.98 4.32
C SER A 53 -2.00 -19.56 4.02
N LYS A 54 -1.65 -19.62 2.72
CA LYS A 54 -0.29 -19.93 2.25
C LYS A 54 0.79 -18.95 2.73
N HIS A 55 0.40 -17.80 3.28
CA HIS A 55 1.28 -16.73 3.73
C HIS A 55 1.55 -16.75 5.24
N SER A 56 1.15 -17.79 5.96
CA SER A 56 1.32 -17.93 7.41
C SER A 56 2.76 -17.66 7.92
N LYS A 57 3.77 -17.89 7.09
CA LYS A 57 5.20 -17.64 7.39
C LYS A 57 5.49 -16.18 7.73
N ILE A 58 4.72 -15.21 7.24
CA ILE A 58 4.98 -13.78 7.48
C ILE A 58 4.49 -13.32 8.86
N ILE A 59 3.67 -14.11 9.57
CA ILE A 59 3.06 -13.67 10.83
C ILE A 59 4.13 -13.30 11.85
N LYS A 60 5.16 -14.14 11.99
CA LYS A 60 6.26 -13.90 12.93
C LYS A 60 7.01 -12.60 12.61
N PRO A 61 7.55 -12.38 11.39
CA PRO A 61 8.21 -11.12 11.08
C PRO A 61 7.27 -9.90 11.15
N LEU A 62 5.99 -10.07 10.79
CA LEU A 62 4.97 -9.01 10.92
C LEU A 62 4.80 -8.57 12.38
N LEU A 63 4.53 -9.50 13.30
CA LEU A 63 4.38 -9.18 14.72
C LEU A 63 5.66 -8.57 15.32
N ASN A 64 6.83 -9.06 14.90
CA ASN A 64 8.13 -8.52 15.32
C ASN A 64 8.36 -7.08 14.83
N LEU A 65 7.90 -6.73 13.63
CA LEU A 65 8.00 -5.38 13.08
C LEU A 65 7.17 -4.39 13.93
N TYR A 66 5.94 -4.77 14.30
CA TYR A 66 5.02 -3.89 15.01
C TYR A 66 5.28 -3.83 16.51
N LYS A 67 5.87 -4.88 17.12
CA LYS A 67 6.16 -4.93 18.57
C LYS A 67 4.94 -4.59 19.44
N GLY A 68 3.76 -5.05 19.03
CA GLY A 68 2.48 -4.77 19.71
C GLY A 68 1.92 -3.36 19.51
N GLN A 69 2.57 -2.52 18.72
CA GLN A 69 2.06 -1.19 18.36
C GLN A 69 0.99 -1.28 17.26
N MET A 70 0.07 -0.31 17.25
CA MET A 70 -0.94 -0.22 16.19
C MET A 70 -0.33 0.16 14.83
N GLN A 71 0.71 0.99 14.84
CA GLN A 71 1.37 1.48 13.63
C GLN A 71 2.77 0.86 13.49
N PRO A 72 3.27 0.66 12.26
CA PRO A 72 4.63 0.21 12.06
C PRO A 72 5.64 1.30 12.46
N PRO A 73 6.92 0.94 12.66
CA PRO A 73 7.98 1.90 12.96
C PRO A 73 8.08 3.02 11.91
N SER A 74 8.29 4.26 12.34
CA SER A 74 8.30 5.40 11.41
C SER A 74 9.40 5.30 10.33
N ASP A 75 10.56 4.74 10.66
CA ASP A 75 11.68 4.62 9.71
C ASP A 75 11.42 3.57 8.63
N TYR A 76 10.68 2.50 8.97
CA TYR A 76 10.18 1.54 7.98
C TYR A 76 9.24 2.24 6.98
N VAL A 77 8.28 3.02 7.48
CA VAL A 77 7.32 3.76 6.64
C VAL A 77 8.05 4.79 5.77
N LYS A 78 8.95 5.59 6.34
CA LYS A 78 9.73 6.60 5.60
C LYS A 78 10.53 5.97 4.46
N THR A 79 11.19 4.84 4.72
CA THR A 79 11.99 4.12 3.72
C THR A 79 11.13 3.70 2.52
N LEU A 80 9.99 3.07 2.78
CA LEU A 80 9.06 2.67 1.71
C LEU A 80 8.47 3.88 0.99
N HIS A 81 8.10 4.92 1.73
CA HIS A 81 7.54 6.14 1.16
C HIS A 81 8.51 6.80 0.17
N LEU A 82 9.80 6.89 0.51
CA LEU A 82 10.83 7.43 -0.40
C LEU A 82 10.97 6.61 -1.68
N LYS A 83 10.99 5.27 -1.56
CA LYS A 83 11.04 4.37 -2.72
C LYS A 83 9.82 4.55 -3.63
N LEU A 84 8.63 4.65 -3.04
CA LEU A 84 7.39 4.83 -3.80
C LEU A 84 7.32 6.18 -4.50
N LEU A 85 7.76 7.25 -3.84
CA LEU A 85 7.88 8.55 -4.48
C LEU A 85 8.82 8.49 -5.69
N SER A 86 9.99 7.86 -5.54
CA SER A 86 10.96 7.69 -6.64
C SER A 86 10.38 6.88 -7.79
N LEU A 87 9.64 5.80 -7.50
CA LEU A 87 9.00 4.98 -8.53
C LEU A 87 7.87 5.75 -9.23
N CYS A 88 7.00 6.45 -8.49
CA CYS A 88 5.97 7.28 -9.10
C CYS A 88 6.56 8.38 -10.00
N GLN A 89 7.68 8.99 -9.61
CA GLN A 89 8.41 9.92 -10.47
C GLN A 89 8.95 9.24 -11.73
N LYS A 90 9.56 8.05 -11.60
CA LYS A 90 10.07 7.25 -12.74
C LYS A 90 9.00 6.94 -13.77
N TYR A 91 7.77 6.67 -13.34
CA TYR A 91 6.63 6.30 -14.21
C TYR A 91 5.68 7.46 -14.52
N ASP A 92 6.04 8.70 -14.18
CA ASP A 92 5.22 9.89 -14.43
C ASP A 92 3.79 9.74 -13.86
N LEU A 93 3.70 9.39 -12.58
CA LEU A 93 2.43 9.29 -11.84
C LEU A 93 2.38 10.35 -10.74
N ALA A 94 1.30 11.12 -10.71
CA ALA A 94 1.04 12.05 -9.63
C ALA A 94 0.75 11.30 -8.32
N VAL A 95 1.25 11.81 -7.19
CA VAL A 95 1.01 11.22 -5.85
C VAL A 95 -0.05 11.99 -5.06
N ARG A 96 -0.81 12.83 -5.75
CA ARG A 96 -1.91 13.63 -5.21
C ARG A 96 -3.03 13.70 -6.22
N ILE A 97 -4.25 13.83 -5.73
CA ILE A 97 -5.40 14.10 -6.59
C ILE A 97 -5.31 15.56 -7.03
N ASN A 98 -5.27 15.80 -8.34
CA ASN A 98 -5.48 17.14 -8.86
C ASN A 98 -6.99 17.41 -8.88
N VAL A 99 -7.44 18.47 -8.20
CA VAL A 99 -8.86 18.85 -8.15
C VAL A 99 -9.42 19.07 -9.55
N GLN A 100 -8.61 19.55 -10.49
CA GLN A 100 -9.03 19.73 -11.88
C GLN A 100 -9.44 18.40 -12.54
N ILE A 101 -8.74 17.29 -12.24
CA ILE A 101 -9.10 15.95 -12.73
C ILE A 101 -10.48 15.54 -12.22
N LEU A 102 -10.84 15.91 -10.99
CA LEU A 102 -12.16 15.61 -10.42
C LEU A 102 -13.28 16.39 -11.13
N LEU A 103 -13.00 17.62 -11.55
CA LEU A 103 -13.96 18.52 -12.19
C LEU A 103 -14.16 18.21 -13.68
N GLU A 104 -13.11 17.77 -14.38
CA GLU A 104 -13.12 17.52 -15.82
C GLU A 104 -13.68 16.13 -16.18
N LYS A 105 -13.52 15.13 -15.30
CA LYS A 105 -14.05 13.78 -15.56
C LYS A 105 -15.55 13.74 -15.33
N LYS A 106 -16.31 13.37 -16.36
CA LYS A 106 -17.69 12.87 -16.20
C LYS A 106 -17.62 11.48 -15.58
N TRP A 107 -17.73 11.42 -14.26
CA TRP A 107 -17.78 10.15 -13.53
C TRP A 107 -19.03 9.38 -13.97
N PRO A 108 -18.92 8.07 -14.28
CA PRO A 108 -20.10 7.25 -14.49
C PRO A 108 -20.94 7.32 -13.22
N LYS A 109 -22.25 7.57 -13.37
CA LYS A 109 -23.17 7.44 -12.24
C LYS A 109 -23.11 5.98 -11.79
N ILE A 110 -22.70 5.77 -10.54
CA ILE A 110 -22.72 4.46 -9.92
C ILE A 110 -24.20 4.04 -9.86
N PRO A 111 -24.55 2.84 -10.33
CA PRO A 111 -25.94 2.36 -10.29
C PRO A 111 -26.49 2.25 -8.87
#